data_AF-A0A7V0XHQ5-F1
#
_entry.id   AF-A0A7V0XHQ5-F1
#
_cell.length_a   1.000
_cell.length_b   1.000
_cell.length_c   1.000
_cell.angle_alpha   90.00
_cell.angle_beta   90.00
_cell.angle_gamma   90.00
#
_symmetry.space_group_name_H-M   'P 1'
#
loop_
_entity.id
_entity.type
_entity.pdbx_description
1 polymer ?
#
loop_
_entity_poly.entity_id
_entity_poly.type
_entity_poly.pdbx_seq_one_letter_code
_entity_poly.pdbx_strand_id
1 'polypeptide(L)'
;MVKKRIFSFFLLLPALFYLGCTENDDYQIQQQSVSQIDSIWVTQSSVICSVLVWTPDPCWDFDHHTLKKEGNQYLISIYTRHDGSAICPCVVWSFSPRISIPKPTPGDYLFRFWQSDSTSLDTLIKIN
;
A
#
# COMPACT_ATOMS: atom_id res chain seq x y z
N MET A 1 -37.86 61.09 -2.43
CA MET A 1 -38.28 59.73 -2.04
C MET A 1 -37.30 58.70 -2.61
N VAL A 2 -36.32 58.24 -1.82
CA VAL A 2 -35.67 56.93 -1.98
C VAL A 2 -35.19 56.54 -0.57
N LYS A 3 -35.88 55.59 0.07
CA LYS A 3 -35.49 55.05 1.38
C LYS A 3 -34.92 53.65 1.13
N LYS A 4 -33.59 53.52 1.22
CA LYS A 4 -32.87 52.24 1.20
C LYS A 4 -31.92 52.22 2.39
N ARG A 5 -31.98 51.15 3.18
CA ARG A 5 -30.87 50.41 3.80
C ARG A 5 -31.45 49.47 4.87
N ILE A 6 -31.75 48.25 4.46
CA ILE A 6 -30.88 47.05 4.52
C ILE A 6 -31.03 46.38 5.90
N PHE A 7 -31.78 45.28 5.85
CA PHE A 7 -32.06 44.32 6.90
C PHE A 7 -30.74 43.63 7.28
N SER A 8 -30.24 43.89 8.49
CA SER A 8 -29.08 43.17 9.03
C SER A 8 -29.59 41.89 9.71
N PHE A 9 -29.78 40.84 8.91
CA PHE A 9 -30.08 39.50 9.38
C PHE A 9 -28.73 38.77 9.51
N PHE A 10 -28.02 39.02 10.62
CA PHE A 10 -26.67 38.50 10.84
C PHE A 10 -26.70 37.43 11.94
N LEU A 11 -26.33 36.22 11.52
CA LEU A 11 -25.86 35.08 12.29
C LEU A 11 -26.83 34.37 13.26
N LEU A 12 -27.57 33.42 12.70
CA LEU A 12 -27.75 32.09 13.29
C LEU A 12 -27.01 31.09 12.39
N LEU A 13 -25.72 30.88 12.62
CA LEU A 13 -24.98 29.76 12.01
C LEU A 13 -24.76 28.72 13.10
N PRO A 14 -25.28 27.49 12.94
CA PRO A 14 -25.34 26.51 14.01
C PRO A 14 -23.93 26.00 14.33
N ALA A 15 -23.66 25.90 15.64
CA ALA A 15 -22.58 25.11 16.19
C ALA A 15 -22.84 23.62 15.92
N LEU A 16 -22.63 23.19 14.66
CA LEU A 16 -22.39 21.79 14.35
C LEU A 16 -20.96 21.51 14.79
N PHE A 17 -20.83 21.22 16.09
CA PHE A 17 -19.66 20.57 16.63
C PHE A 17 -19.47 19.28 15.87
N TYR A 18 -18.42 19.26 15.06
CA TYR A 18 -17.81 18.09 14.47
C TYR A 18 -17.45 17.13 15.62
N LEU A 19 -18.38 16.25 15.98
CA LEU A 19 -18.06 14.98 16.63
C LEU A 19 -17.39 14.12 15.55
N GLY A 20 -16.13 14.42 15.26
CA GLY A 20 -15.25 13.49 14.58
C GLY A 20 -14.99 12.35 15.55
N CYS A 21 -15.71 11.24 15.40
CA CYS A 21 -15.29 9.97 15.97
C CYS A 21 -13.93 9.65 15.35
N THR A 22 -12.85 9.84 16.11
CA THR A 22 -11.56 9.29 15.74
C THR A 22 -11.64 7.80 16.06
N GLU A 23 -11.97 6.98 15.06
CA GLU A 23 -11.71 5.54 15.12
C GLU A 23 -10.20 5.40 15.32
N ASN A 24 -9.82 5.12 16.56
CA ASN A 24 -8.44 4.97 16.96
C ASN A 24 -8.08 3.51 16.73
N ASP A 25 -8.04 3.12 15.46
CA ASP A 25 -7.71 1.76 15.11
C ASP A 25 -6.20 1.58 15.29
N ASP A 26 -5.81 0.74 16.26
CA ASP A 26 -4.42 0.45 16.62
C ASP A 26 -3.78 -0.54 15.63
N TYR A 27 -3.77 -0.15 14.35
CA TYR A 27 -3.14 -0.92 13.29
C TYR A 27 -1.65 -0.59 13.22
N GLN A 28 -0.82 -1.63 13.23
CA GLN A 28 0.60 -1.52 12.94
C GLN A 28 0.86 -1.84 11.48
N ILE A 29 1.30 -0.84 10.71
CA ILE A 29 1.74 -1.03 9.33
C ILE A 29 3.26 -1.14 9.31
N GLN A 30 3.76 -2.23 8.73
CA GLN A 30 5.20 -2.48 8.63
C GLN A 30 5.59 -2.90 7.23
N GLN A 31 6.74 -2.42 6.76
CA GLN A 31 7.36 -2.90 5.54
C GLN A 31 7.97 -4.28 5.78
N GLN A 32 7.64 -5.25 4.95
CA GLN A 32 8.14 -6.62 5.08
C GLN A 32 9.15 -6.98 4.00
N SER A 33 10.09 -7.85 4.37
CA SER A 33 11.11 -8.36 3.47
C SER A 33 10.50 -9.44 2.57
N VAL A 34 10.69 -9.31 1.26
CA VAL A 34 10.30 -10.34 0.30
C VAL A 34 11.32 -11.47 0.33
N SER A 35 10.88 -12.68 0.64
CA SER A 35 11.76 -13.84 0.74
C SER A 35 11.91 -14.60 -0.57
N GLN A 36 10.87 -14.60 -1.40
CA GLN A 36 10.84 -15.31 -2.67
C GLN A 36 9.93 -14.62 -3.67
N ILE A 37 10.24 -14.74 -4.96
CA ILE A 37 9.31 -14.43 -6.05
C ILE A 37 8.71 -15.77 -6.50
N ASP A 38 7.43 -15.99 -6.24
CA ASP A 38 6.76 -17.25 -6.58
C ASP A 38 6.46 -17.32 -8.08
N SER A 39 5.96 -16.21 -8.63
CA SER A 39 5.53 -16.17 -10.02
C SER A 39 5.35 -14.76 -10.53
N ILE A 40 5.54 -14.61 -11.84
CA ILE A 40 5.37 -13.35 -12.57
C ILE A 40 4.54 -13.65 -13.81
N TRP A 41 3.48 -12.88 -14.04
CA TRP A 41 2.64 -12.97 -15.23
C TRP A 41 2.53 -11.61 -15.89
N VAL A 42 2.81 -11.56 -17.18
CA VAL A 42 2.61 -10.34 -17.98
C VAL A 42 1.28 -10.48 -18.70
N THR A 43 0.35 -9.58 -18.40
CA THR A 43 -0.95 -9.48 -19.06
C THR A 43 -0.91 -8.39 -20.14
N GLN A 44 -2.07 -8.05 -20.72
CA GLN A 44 -2.17 -6.95 -21.68
C GLN A 44 -1.96 -5.58 -21.01
N SER A 45 -2.34 -5.42 -19.74
CA SER A 45 -2.37 -4.13 -19.04
C SER A 45 -1.51 -4.07 -17.78
N SER A 46 -1.05 -5.22 -17.28
CA SER A 46 -0.28 -5.29 -16.03
C SER A 46 0.80 -6.38 -16.03
N VAL A 47 1.80 -6.19 -15.18
CA VAL A 47 2.69 -7.23 -14.68
C VAL A 47 2.19 -7.62 -13.29
N ILE A 48 1.76 -8.86 -13.13
CA ILE A 48 1.26 -9.40 -11.87
C ILE A 48 2.40 -10.21 -11.25
N CYS A 49 2.78 -9.87 -10.02
CA CYS A 49 3.81 -10.59 -9.27
C CYS A 49 3.17 -11.22 -8.04
N SER A 50 3.45 -12.50 -7.79
CA SER A 50 3.21 -13.17 -6.52
C SER A 50 4.54 -13.33 -5.82
N VAL A 51 4.65 -12.82 -4.60
CA VAL A 51 5.90 -12.85 -3.82
C VAL A 51 5.63 -13.40 -2.44
N LEU A 52 6.50 -14.24 -1.91
CA LEU A 52 6.39 -14.77 -0.56
C LEU A 52 6.94 -13.75 0.44
N VAL A 53 6.19 -13.54 1.53
CA VAL A 53 6.56 -12.68 2.65
C VAL A 53 6.45 -13.48 3.94
N TRP A 54 7.45 -13.35 4.82
CA TRP A 54 7.42 -13.94 6.17
C TRP A 54 6.90 -12.93 7.18
N THR A 55 6.11 -13.41 8.13
CA THR A 55 5.60 -12.61 9.24
C THR A 55 5.83 -13.33 10.58
N PRO A 56 6.00 -12.58 11.69
CA PRO A 56 6.23 -13.18 13.00
C PRO A 56 5.10 -14.12 13.48
N ASP A 57 3.88 -13.85 13.01
CA ASP A 57 2.64 -14.51 13.39
C ASP A 57 1.62 -14.41 12.22
N PRO A 58 0.50 -15.16 12.24
CA PRO A 58 -0.46 -15.19 11.15
C PRO A 58 -1.49 -14.05 11.16
N CYS A 59 -1.44 -13.11 12.12
CA CYS A 59 -2.36 -11.96 12.14
C CYS A 59 -1.91 -10.80 11.26
N TRP A 60 -0.75 -10.92 10.64
CA TRP A 60 -0.30 -10.00 9.62
C TRP A 60 -0.98 -10.30 8.30
N ASP A 61 -1.61 -9.28 7.73
CA ASP A 61 -2.22 -9.33 6.41
C ASP A 61 -1.52 -8.40 5.42
N PHE A 62 -1.72 -8.66 4.13
CA PHE A 62 -1.34 -7.71 3.09
C PHE A 62 -2.13 -6.40 3.25
N ASP A 63 -1.43 -5.28 3.27
CA ASP A 63 -2.07 -3.96 3.30
C ASP A 63 -1.96 -3.28 1.94
N HIS A 64 -0.75 -2.98 1.50
CA HIS A 64 -0.49 -2.40 0.20
C HIS A 64 0.94 -2.67 -0.28
N HIS A 65 1.26 -2.20 -1.49
CA HIS A 65 2.61 -2.14 -2.00
C HIS A 65 2.92 -0.73 -2.49
N THR A 66 4.19 -0.34 -2.45
CA THR A 66 4.66 0.89 -3.09
C THR A 66 5.55 0.57 -4.28
N LEU A 67 5.52 1.45 -5.27
CA LEU A 67 6.27 1.32 -6.51
C LEU A 67 7.04 2.61 -6.76
N LYS A 68 8.36 2.53 -6.80
CA LYS A 68 9.23 3.62 -7.22
C LYS A 68 9.88 3.25 -8.55
N LYS A 69 9.70 4.10 -9.56
CA LYS A 69 10.26 3.88 -10.91
C LYS A 69 11.44 4.81 -11.15
N GLU A 70 12.55 4.23 -11.59
CA GLU A 70 13.77 4.95 -12.00
C GLU A 70 14.28 4.36 -13.32
N GLY A 71 13.93 5.02 -14.44
CA GLY A 71 14.21 4.49 -15.78
C GLY A 71 13.50 3.14 -16.03
N ASN A 72 14.29 2.11 -16.31
CA ASN A 72 13.80 0.73 -16.48
C ASN A 72 13.87 -0.10 -15.19
N GLN A 73 14.05 0.54 -14.04
CA GLN A 73 14.07 -0.13 -12.74
C GLN A 73 12.78 0.19 -11.96
N TYR A 74 12.21 -0.85 -11.36
CA TYR A 74 11.08 -0.78 -10.46
C TYR A 74 11.52 -1.27 -9.08
N LEU A 75 11.54 -0.38 -8.10
CA LEU A 75 11.70 -0.74 -6.70
C LEU A 75 10.31 -0.95 -6.09
N ILE A 76 10.10 -2.13 -5.53
CA ILE A 76 8.82 -2.62 -5.03
C ILE A 76 8.98 -2.92 -3.54
N SER A 77 8.15 -2.30 -2.72
CA SER A 77 8.08 -2.59 -1.27
C SER A 77 6.70 -3.12 -0.92
N ILE A 78 6.67 -4.16 -0.08
CA ILE A 78 5.44 -4.75 0.44
C ILE A 78 5.21 -4.26 1.87
N TYR A 79 3.99 -3.83 2.15
CA TYR A 79 3.56 -3.41 3.48
C TYR A 79 2.46 -4.34 3.97
N THR A 80 2.59 -4.72 5.23
CA THR A 80 1.64 -5.57 5.93
C THR A 80 1.04 -4.83 7.11
N ARG A 81 -0.17 -5.21 7.48
CA ARG A 81 -0.89 -4.65 8.61
C ARG A 81 -1.13 -5.73 9.64
N HIS A 82 -0.90 -5.41 10.90
CA HIS A 82 -1.25 -6.21 12.06
C HIS A 82 -2.29 -5.47 12.90
N ASP A 83 -3.33 -6.17 13.32
CA ASP A 83 -4.27 -5.66 14.32
C ASP A 83 -3.67 -5.86 15.72
N GLY A 84 -3.19 -4.78 16.33
CA GLY A 84 -2.55 -4.82 17.66
C GLY A 84 -3.47 -5.33 18.77
N SER A 85 -4.78 -5.39 18.55
CA SER A 85 -5.77 -5.90 19.49
C SER A 85 -6.03 -7.41 19.38
N ALA A 86 -5.59 -8.02 18.28
CA ALA A 86 -5.81 -9.43 18.01
C ALA A 86 -4.92 -10.34 18.89
N ILE A 87 -5.50 -11.42 19.42
CA ILE A 87 -4.72 -12.48 20.08
C ILE A 87 -4.20 -13.42 19.00
N CYS A 88 -2.89 -13.38 18.78
CA CYS A 88 -2.24 -14.05 17.66
C CYS A 88 -1.41 -15.25 18.12
N PRO A 89 -1.50 -16.42 17.45
CA PRO A 89 -0.62 -17.54 17.72
C PRO A 89 0.85 -17.14 17.53
N CYS A 90 1.72 -17.50 18.46
CA CYS A 90 3.16 -17.25 18.36
C CYS A 90 3.85 -18.27 17.45
N VAL A 91 3.43 -18.34 16.19
CA VAL A 91 4.00 -19.21 15.15
C VAL A 91 4.33 -18.40 13.91
N VAL A 92 5.57 -18.54 13.44
CA VAL A 92 5.99 -17.88 12.20
C VAL A 92 5.06 -18.28 11.06
N TRP A 93 4.63 -17.29 10.29
CA TRP A 93 3.72 -17.46 9.17
C TRP A 93 4.31 -16.88 7.89
N SER A 94 3.74 -17.27 6.75
CA SER A 94 4.08 -16.69 5.46
C SER A 94 2.87 -16.67 4.56
N PHE A 95 2.79 -15.66 3.70
CA PHE A 95 1.75 -15.59 2.68
C PHE A 95 2.29 -14.92 1.41
N SER A 96 1.58 -15.10 0.30
CA SER A 96 2.00 -14.62 -1.01
C SER A 96 1.04 -13.58 -1.57
N PRO A 97 1.22 -12.28 -1.28
CA PRO A 97 0.40 -11.24 -1.89
C PRO A 97 0.60 -11.19 -3.40
N ARG A 98 -0.49 -10.90 -4.11
CA ARG A 98 -0.47 -10.60 -5.56
C ARG A 98 -0.48 -9.11 -5.75
N ILE A 99 0.59 -8.57 -6.31
CA ILE A 99 0.69 -7.16 -6.68
C ILE A 99 0.51 -7.00 -8.19
N SER A 100 -0.14 -5.92 -8.59
CA SER A 100 -0.38 -5.59 -10.00
C SER A 100 0.29 -4.27 -10.33
N ILE A 101 1.29 -4.33 -11.20
CA ILE A 101 2.05 -3.17 -11.67
C ILE A 101 1.56 -2.84 -13.08
N PRO A 102 1.25 -1.57 -13.41
CA PRO A 102 0.87 -1.20 -14.78
C PRO A 102 1.92 -1.64 -15.79
N LYS A 103 1.51 -2.27 -16.90
CA LYS A 103 2.42 -2.77 -17.93
C LYS A 103 3.21 -1.59 -18.50
N PRO A 104 4.55 -1.60 -18.45
CA PRO A 104 5.34 -0.55 -19.06
C PRO A 104 5.37 -0.72 -20.58
N THR A 105 5.98 0.25 -21.26
CA THR A 105 6.32 0.11 -22.69
C THR A 105 7.19 -1.12 -22.94
N PRO A 106 7.23 -1.66 -24.17
CA PRO A 106 8.13 -2.76 -24.50
C PRO A 106 9.59 -2.46 -24.16
N GLY A 107 10.30 -3.45 -23.63
CA GLY A 107 11.68 -3.32 -23.15
C GLY A 107 12.04 -4.29 -22.03
N ASP A 108 13.29 -4.26 -21.60
CA ASP A 108 13.79 -5.04 -20.48
C ASP A 108 13.77 -4.19 -19.20
N TYR A 109 13.16 -4.72 -18.14
CA TYR A 109 12.97 -4.03 -16.87
C TYR A 109 13.55 -4.84 -15.70
N LEU A 110 14.21 -4.15 -14.78
CA LEU A 110 14.69 -4.72 -13.53
C LEU A 110 13.67 -4.46 -12.43
N PHE A 111 13.09 -5.52 -11.88
CA PHE A 111 12.17 -5.47 -10.75
C PHE A 111 12.95 -5.84 -9.50
N ARG A 112 13.02 -4.91 -8.54
CA ARG A 112 13.77 -5.01 -7.30
C ARG A 112 12.79 -5.04 -6.15
N PHE A 113 12.60 -6.20 -5.53
CA PHE A 113 11.75 -6.35 -4.37
C PHE A 113 12.57 -6.08 -3.12
N TRP A 114 12.10 -5.16 -2.28
CA TRP A 114 12.83 -4.77 -1.08
C TRP A 114 13.02 -5.97 -0.13
N GLN A 115 14.24 -6.09 0.39
CA GLN A 115 14.61 -6.97 1.48
C GLN A 115 15.17 -6.13 2.64
N SER A 116 15.44 -6.77 3.78
CA SER A 116 16.10 -6.08 4.89
C SER A 116 17.47 -5.50 4.49
N ASP A 117 17.92 -4.49 5.23
CA ASP A 117 19.31 -4.02 5.21
C ASP A 117 19.81 -3.48 3.86
N SER A 118 18.95 -2.78 3.12
CA SER A 118 19.24 -2.20 1.79
C SER A 118 19.52 -3.23 0.68
N THR A 119 19.19 -4.50 0.92
CA THR A 119 19.27 -5.55 -0.10
C THR A 119 17.96 -5.66 -0.88
N SER A 120 17.98 -6.36 -2.02
CA SER A 120 16.80 -6.58 -2.83
C SER A 120 16.83 -7.95 -3.52
N LEU A 121 15.65 -8.53 -3.69
CA LEU A 121 15.45 -9.69 -4.55
C LEU A 121 15.12 -9.19 -5.96
N ASP A 122 16.04 -9.43 -6.89
CA ASP A 122 16.00 -8.83 -8.21
C ASP A 122 15.58 -9.84 -9.28
N THR A 123 14.79 -9.39 -10.25
CA THR A 123 14.41 -10.18 -11.42
C THR A 123 14.31 -9.31 -12.67
N LEU A 124 14.69 -9.86 -13.82
CA LEU A 124 14.58 -9.19 -15.12
C LEU A 124 13.31 -9.66 -15.82
N ILE A 125 12.47 -8.69 -16.20
CA ILE A 125 11.23 -8.94 -16.93
C ILE A 125 11.34 -8.29 -18.30
N LYS A 126 11.20 -9.12 -19.33
CA LYS A 126 11.10 -8.67 -20.71
C LYS A 126 9.65 -8.43 -21.09
N ILE A 127 9.36 -7.21 -21.54
CA ILE A 127 8.04 -6.78 -21.98
C ILE A 127 8.05 -6.70 -23.50
N ASN A 128 7.20 -7.53 -24.13
CA ASN A 128 6.95 -7.53 -25.57
C ASN A 128 5.69 -6.74 -25.91
#